data_AF-A0A951X3V0-F1
#
_entry.id   AF-A0A951X3V0-F1
#
_cell.length_a   1.000
_cell.length_b   1.000
_cell.length_c   1.000
_cell.angle_alpha   90.00
_cell.angle_beta   90.00
_cell.angle_gamma   90.00
#
_symmetry.space_group_name_H-M   'P 1'
#
loop_
_entity.id
_entity.type
_entity.pdbx_description
1 polymer ?
#
loop_
_entity_poly.entity_id
_entity_poly.type
_entity_poly.pdbx_seq_one_letter_code
_entity_poly.pdbx_strand_id
1 'polypeptide(L)'
;MQEGSLPGLPEGWAYFADWRDLVLALGGLLSVALLAVWWQQQTRYWYRIAILTFLGAFVLSFTSIYLFWVPPYYAGCAAGCTGWRGFPLAVARVTFAGQTQIGLIDFLLNTLLLWLIVLLATLIGRLVGVAIGWENRSRRVRLLVLILLFIVPWALLPRFLDPPQPVTSGEELRLVTNARRAAESTYRITGLWVQRLALEDVRQLSPNPLSEATPDLSAVRSQV
;
A
#
# COMPACT_ATOMS: atom_id res chain seq x y z
N MET A 1 6.41 18.89 1.25
CA MET A 1 7.84 18.50 1.20
C MET A 1 8.02 17.48 0.09
N GLN A 2 8.64 17.88 -1.01
CA GLN A 2 9.13 17.01 -2.08
C GLN A 2 10.63 16.83 -1.84
N GLU A 3 10.99 15.91 -0.96
CA GLU A 3 12.38 15.46 -0.79
C GLU A 3 12.36 13.94 -0.82
N GLY A 4 12.98 13.37 -1.85
CA GLY A 4 13.12 11.92 -1.92
C GLY A 4 13.21 11.32 -3.33
N SER A 5 13.07 12.08 -4.42
CA SER A 5 13.34 11.51 -5.75
C SER A 5 14.84 11.39 -5.98
N LEU A 6 15.33 10.20 -6.31
CA LEU A 6 16.73 9.97 -6.70
C LEU A 6 17.19 11.00 -7.75
N PRO A 7 18.27 11.76 -7.48
CA PRO A 7 18.75 12.79 -8.40
C PRO A 7 19.22 12.16 -9.72
N GLY A 8 18.79 12.76 -10.85
CA GLY A 8 19.23 12.36 -12.19
C GLY A 8 18.34 11.38 -12.95
N LEU A 9 17.17 11.00 -12.41
CA LEU A 9 16.17 10.22 -13.15
C LEU A 9 15.35 11.10 -14.10
N PRO A 10 14.96 10.61 -15.28
CA PRO A 10 14.09 11.35 -16.18
C PRO A 10 12.72 11.60 -15.53
N GLU A 11 12.09 12.71 -15.89
CA GLU A 11 10.74 13.02 -15.41
C GLU A 11 9.75 11.88 -15.74
N GLY A 12 8.96 11.48 -14.75
CA GLY A 12 7.97 10.43 -14.89
C GLY A 12 8.46 9.00 -14.65
N TRP A 13 9.75 8.79 -14.37
CA TRP A 13 10.28 7.47 -14.06
C TRP A 13 10.07 7.07 -12.61
N ALA A 14 10.27 8.01 -11.68
CA ALA A 14 10.04 7.81 -10.25
C ALA A 14 9.47 9.09 -9.63
N TYR A 15 8.53 8.92 -8.71
CA TYR A 15 7.94 9.99 -7.92
C TYR A 15 8.13 9.78 -6.42
N PHE A 16 8.32 8.53 -5.99
CA PHE A 16 8.40 8.16 -4.57
C PHE A 16 9.72 7.47 -4.20
N ALA A 17 10.41 6.87 -5.16
CA ALA A 17 11.65 6.12 -4.92
C ALA A 17 12.77 6.97 -4.33
N ASP A 18 13.20 6.57 -3.13
CA ASP A 18 14.30 7.14 -2.35
C ASP A 18 15.50 6.16 -2.25
N TRP A 19 16.61 6.56 -1.63
CA TRP A 19 17.80 5.71 -1.46
C TRP A 19 17.50 4.41 -0.69
N ARG A 20 16.50 4.40 0.19
CA ARG A 20 16.05 3.18 0.90
C ARG A 20 15.51 2.15 -0.07
N ASP A 21 14.88 2.60 -1.15
CA ASP A 21 14.33 1.72 -2.18
C ASP A 21 15.42 1.10 -3.06
N LEU A 22 16.61 1.70 -3.12
CA LEU A 22 17.78 1.07 -3.74
C LEU A 22 18.22 -0.17 -2.94
N VAL A 23 18.21 -0.08 -1.60
CA VAL A 23 18.52 -1.22 -0.72
C VAL A 23 17.45 -2.31 -0.91
N LEU A 24 16.17 -1.92 -0.98
CA LEU A 24 15.09 -2.84 -1.29
C LEU A 24 15.27 -3.51 -2.66
N ALA A 25 15.64 -2.75 -3.69
CA ALA A 25 15.85 -3.27 -5.03
C ALA A 25 17.00 -4.29 -5.06
N LEU A 26 18.16 -3.93 -4.53
CA LEU A 26 19.34 -4.80 -4.51
C LEU A 26 19.13 -6.04 -3.64
N GLY A 27 18.67 -5.84 -2.40
CA GLY A 27 18.38 -6.95 -1.48
C GLY A 27 17.25 -7.83 -1.99
N GLY A 28 16.26 -7.23 -2.63
CA GLY A 28 15.12 -7.94 -3.22
C GLY A 28 15.53 -8.79 -4.42
N LEU A 29 16.29 -8.23 -5.37
CA LEU A 29 16.79 -8.99 -6.52
C LEU A 29 17.70 -10.15 -6.08
N LEU A 30 18.58 -9.91 -5.10
CA LEU A 30 19.42 -10.96 -4.52
C LEU A 30 18.57 -12.06 -3.88
N SER A 31 17.54 -11.69 -3.10
CA SER A 31 16.64 -12.64 -2.45
C SER A 31 15.83 -13.46 -3.47
N VAL A 32 15.32 -12.83 -4.54
CA VAL A 32 14.66 -13.54 -5.64
C VAL A 32 15.62 -14.54 -6.28
N ALA A 33 16.86 -14.13 -6.57
CA ALA A 33 17.85 -15.02 -7.18
C ALA A 33 18.15 -16.23 -6.29
N LEU A 34 18.36 -16.03 -4.99
CA LEU A 34 18.60 -17.10 -4.02
C LEU A 34 17.41 -18.05 -3.92
N LEU A 35 16.18 -17.52 -3.86
CA LEU A 35 14.99 -18.35 -3.82
C LEU A 35 14.74 -19.10 -5.14
N ALA A 36 15.07 -18.50 -6.27
CA ALA A 36 15.01 -19.16 -7.57
C ALA A 36 16.00 -20.33 -7.65
N VAL A 37 17.24 -20.14 -7.18
CA VAL A 37 18.24 -21.22 -7.05
C VAL A 37 17.76 -22.31 -6.11
N TRP A 38 17.16 -21.94 -4.97
CA TRP A 38 16.57 -22.91 -4.05
C TRP A 38 15.47 -23.74 -4.73
N TRP A 39 14.55 -23.10 -5.45
CA TRP A 39 13.49 -23.80 -6.18
C TRP A 39 14.04 -24.69 -7.29
N GLN A 40 15.10 -24.26 -7.97
CA GLN A 40 15.79 -25.05 -8.98
C GLN A 40 16.33 -26.37 -8.39
N GLN A 41 16.83 -26.35 -7.16
CA GLN A 41 17.30 -27.55 -6.47
C GLN A 41 16.14 -28.49 -6.07
N GLN A 42 14.95 -27.94 -5.79
CA GLN A 42 13.80 -28.71 -5.32
C GLN A 42 12.94 -29.32 -6.43
N THR A 43 12.89 -28.68 -7.61
CA THR A 43 12.01 -29.15 -8.69
C THR A 43 12.48 -28.73 -10.09
N ARG A 44 12.28 -29.63 -11.07
CA ARG A 44 12.52 -29.36 -12.49
C ARG A 44 11.61 -28.26 -13.06
N TYR A 45 10.47 -28.00 -12.41
CA TYR A 45 9.48 -27.01 -12.84
C TYR A 45 9.62 -25.64 -12.15
N TRP A 46 10.80 -25.33 -11.58
CA TRP A 46 11.04 -24.10 -10.82
C TRP A 46 10.70 -22.83 -11.62
N TYR A 47 10.98 -22.83 -12.92
CA TYR A 47 10.68 -21.70 -13.81
C TYR A 47 9.18 -21.39 -13.87
N ARG A 48 8.31 -22.40 -13.74
CA ARG A 48 6.85 -22.19 -13.68
C ARG A 48 6.45 -21.48 -12.41
N ILE A 49 7.07 -21.85 -11.28
CA ILE A 49 6.82 -21.20 -9.98
C ILE A 49 7.27 -19.74 -10.06
N ALA A 50 8.48 -19.48 -10.55
CA ALA A 50 9.00 -18.12 -10.71
C ALA A 50 8.10 -17.25 -11.61
N ILE A 51 7.69 -17.77 -12.78
CA ILE A 51 6.83 -17.03 -13.72
C ILE A 51 5.44 -16.80 -13.15
N LEU A 52 4.80 -17.82 -12.58
CA LEU A 52 3.43 -17.69 -12.04
C LEU A 52 3.39 -16.73 -10.84
N THR A 53 4.39 -16.78 -9.97
CA THR A 53 4.49 -15.86 -8.82
C THR A 53 4.79 -14.43 -9.29
N PHE A 54 5.63 -14.25 -10.31
CA PHE A 54 5.87 -12.94 -10.93
C PHE A 54 4.59 -12.37 -11.55
N LEU A 55 3.86 -13.16 -12.34
CA LEU A 55 2.59 -12.74 -12.94
C LEU A 55 1.55 -12.41 -11.86
N GLY A 56 1.48 -13.21 -10.80
CA GLY A 56 0.62 -12.93 -9.65
C GLY A 56 0.98 -11.59 -8.98
N ALA A 57 2.27 -11.34 -8.75
CA ALA A 57 2.74 -10.07 -8.18
C ALA A 57 2.48 -8.87 -9.08
N PHE A 58 2.65 -9.02 -10.40
CA PHE A 58 2.32 -7.98 -11.37
C PHE A 58 0.83 -7.63 -11.35
N VAL A 59 -0.05 -8.65 -11.35
CA VAL A 59 -1.51 -8.46 -11.25
C VAL A 59 -1.89 -7.80 -9.93
N LEU A 60 -1.28 -8.22 -8.81
CA LEU A 60 -1.51 -7.60 -7.50
C LEU A 60 -1.05 -6.13 -7.49
N SER A 61 0.13 -5.83 -8.04
CA SER A 61 0.65 -4.47 -8.16
C SER A 61 -0.28 -3.59 -9.01
N PHE A 62 -0.72 -4.09 -10.16
CA PHE A 62 -1.67 -3.37 -11.02
C PHE A 62 -3.02 -3.14 -10.32
N THR A 63 -3.57 -4.16 -9.67
CA THR A 63 -4.84 -4.07 -8.93
C THR A 63 -4.73 -3.09 -7.76
N SER A 64 -3.56 -3.00 -7.12
CA SER A 64 -3.31 -2.09 -6.01
C SER A 64 -3.53 -0.62 -6.38
N ILE A 65 -3.32 -0.25 -7.66
CA ILE A 65 -3.53 1.12 -8.16
C ILE A 65 -5.01 1.53 -8.05
N TYR A 66 -5.93 0.58 -8.19
CA TYR A 66 -7.37 0.83 -8.16
C TYR A 66 -7.97 0.65 -6.77
N LEU A 67 -7.44 -0.29 -5.99
CA LEU A 67 -7.95 -0.59 -4.65
C LEU A 67 -7.42 0.37 -3.58
N PHE A 68 -6.18 0.83 -3.71
CA PHE A 68 -5.51 1.66 -2.72
C PHE A 68 -5.21 3.03 -3.30
N TRP A 69 -6.01 4.01 -2.89
CA TRP A 69 -5.95 5.37 -3.39
C TRP A 69 -6.06 6.37 -2.25
N VAL A 70 -5.14 7.32 -2.23
CA VAL A 70 -5.15 8.50 -1.39
C VAL A 70 -5.42 9.72 -2.29
N PRO A 71 -6.52 10.46 -2.07
CA PRO A 71 -6.81 11.66 -2.84
C PRO A 71 -5.80 12.78 -2.50
N PRO A 72 -5.62 13.79 -3.37
CA PRO A 72 -4.92 15.02 -3.00
C PRO A 72 -5.54 15.65 -1.76
N TYR A 73 -4.71 16.18 -0.87
CA TYR A 73 -5.11 16.61 0.47
C TYR A 73 -4.38 17.89 0.89
N TYR A 74 -5.00 18.65 1.80
CA TYR A 74 -4.44 19.88 2.37
C TYR A 74 -3.99 19.72 3.83
N ALA A 75 -4.34 18.60 4.47
CA ALA A 75 -3.88 18.27 5.82
C ALA A 75 -2.35 18.10 5.84
N GLY A 76 -1.59 18.84 6.65
CA GLY A 76 -0.13 18.74 6.60
C GLY A 76 0.54 19.70 5.62
N CYS A 77 -0.25 20.41 4.81
CA CYS A 77 0.23 20.96 3.55
C CYS A 77 -0.65 22.11 3.05
N ALA A 78 -0.39 23.33 3.53
CA ALA A 78 -1.18 24.52 3.20
C ALA A 78 -1.24 24.84 1.69
N ALA A 79 -0.15 24.57 0.95
CA ALA A 79 -0.12 24.72 -0.51
C ALA A 79 -0.85 23.58 -1.27
N GLY A 80 -1.30 22.55 -0.55
CA GLY A 80 -1.86 21.33 -1.11
C GLY A 80 -0.78 20.30 -1.47
N CYS A 81 -0.99 19.06 -1.03
CA CYS A 81 -0.15 17.92 -1.36
C CYS A 81 -0.86 16.97 -2.35
N THR A 82 -0.08 16.45 -3.30
CA THR A 82 -0.58 15.47 -4.28
C THR A 82 -0.96 14.16 -3.60
N GLY A 83 -1.98 13.50 -4.14
CA GLY A 83 -2.37 12.16 -3.71
C GLY A 83 -1.48 11.09 -4.34
N TRP A 84 -1.73 9.83 -3.99
CA TRP A 84 -1.03 8.70 -4.59
C TRP A 84 -1.90 7.43 -4.64
N ARG A 85 -1.44 6.45 -5.41
CA ARG A 85 -2.07 5.13 -5.56
C ARG A 85 -1.05 4.03 -5.45
N GLY A 86 -1.50 2.85 -5.05
CA GLY A 86 -0.67 1.65 -4.92
C GLY A 86 -0.36 1.28 -3.47
N PHE A 87 -0.09 -0.01 -3.29
CA PHE A 87 0.29 -0.62 -2.01
C PHE A 87 1.05 -1.93 -2.29
N PRO A 88 2.02 -2.35 -1.46
CA PRO A 88 2.54 -1.70 -0.23
C PRO A 88 3.32 -0.41 -0.45
N LEU A 89 3.91 -0.24 -1.64
CA LEU A 89 4.60 1.00 -2.02
C LEU A 89 3.68 1.86 -2.90
N ALA A 90 3.84 3.18 -2.82
CA ALA A 90 3.17 4.09 -3.73
C ALA A 90 3.74 3.93 -5.15
N VAL A 91 2.87 3.88 -6.14
CA VAL A 91 3.19 3.52 -7.54
C VAL A 91 2.83 4.64 -8.51
N ALA A 92 1.80 5.42 -8.19
CA ALA A 92 1.35 6.51 -9.05
C ALA A 92 1.02 7.75 -8.22
N ARG A 93 1.36 8.92 -8.74
CA ARG A 93 0.97 10.21 -8.16
C ARG A 93 -0.36 10.68 -8.74
N VAL A 94 -1.17 11.34 -7.92
CA VAL A 94 -2.44 11.95 -8.33
C VAL A 94 -2.33 13.45 -8.14
N THR A 95 -2.38 14.20 -9.23
CA THR A 95 -2.29 15.67 -9.20
C THR A 95 -3.61 16.30 -8.76
N PHE A 96 -3.59 17.59 -8.40
CA PHE A 96 -4.81 18.36 -8.10
C PHE A 96 -5.79 18.45 -9.27
N ALA A 97 -5.30 18.37 -10.50
CA ALA A 97 -6.11 18.27 -11.71
C ALA A 97 -6.76 16.89 -11.89
N GLY A 98 -6.57 15.96 -10.96
CA GLY A 98 -7.11 14.59 -11.01
C GLY A 98 -6.34 13.66 -11.96
N GLN A 99 -5.22 14.11 -12.53
CA GLN A 99 -4.42 13.27 -13.42
C GLN A 99 -3.61 12.27 -12.61
N THR A 100 -3.66 11.00 -13.02
CA THR A 100 -2.84 9.93 -12.45
C THR A 100 -1.61 9.74 -13.32
N GLN A 101 -0.43 9.80 -12.72
CA GLN A 101 0.84 9.61 -13.40
C GLN A 101 1.59 8.47 -12.71
N ILE A 102 1.90 7.43 -13.48
CA ILE A 102 2.52 6.19 -12.97
C ILE A 102 4.03 6.33 -13.07
N GLY A 103 4.74 6.14 -11.96
CA GLY A 103 6.19 6.04 -11.96
C GLY A 103 6.58 4.61 -12.36
N LEU A 104 7.30 4.46 -13.46
CA LEU A 104 7.71 3.13 -13.94
C LEU A 104 8.59 2.40 -12.90
N ILE A 105 9.54 3.10 -12.29
CA ILE A 105 10.42 2.55 -11.26
C ILE A 105 9.63 2.22 -10.00
N ASP A 106 8.74 3.11 -9.57
CA ASP A 106 7.88 2.89 -8.40
C ASP A 106 7.00 1.63 -8.59
N PHE A 107 6.45 1.44 -9.81
CA PHE A 107 5.70 0.25 -10.17
C PHE A 107 6.55 -1.02 -10.12
N LEU A 108 7.78 -0.97 -10.65
CA LEU A 108 8.69 -2.10 -10.66
C LEU A 108 9.17 -2.47 -9.25
N LEU A 109 9.45 -1.49 -8.40
CA LEU A 109 9.78 -1.71 -6.99
C LEU A 109 8.64 -2.37 -6.23
N ASN A 110 7.42 -1.87 -6.39
CA ASN A 110 6.24 -2.48 -5.77
C ASN A 110 6.02 -3.91 -6.27
N THR A 111 6.22 -4.14 -7.56
CA THR A 111 6.11 -5.49 -8.17
C THR A 111 7.19 -6.42 -7.64
N LEU A 112 8.43 -5.96 -7.48
CA LEU A 112 9.53 -6.75 -6.90
C LEU A 112 9.22 -7.13 -5.44
N LEU A 113 8.75 -6.18 -4.64
CA LEU A 113 8.35 -6.43 -3.25
C LEU A 113 7.22 -7.48 -3.17
N LEU A 114 6.16 -7.31 -3.98
CA LEU A 114 5.07 -8.26 -4.03
C LEU A 114 5.53 -9.62 -4.55
N TRP A 115 6.46 -9.67 -5.51
CA TRP A 115 7.01 -10.91 -6.02
C TRP A 115 7.77 -11.67 -4.93
N LEU A 116 8.58 -10.99 -4.13
CA LEU A 116 9.24 -11.58 -2.97
C LEU A 116 8.24 -12.14 -1.96
N ILE A 117 7.21 -11.38 -1.63
CA ILE A 117 6.17 -11.81 -0.68
C ILE A 117 5.47 -13.07 -1.18
N VAL A 118 5.02 -13.07 -2.44
CA VAL A 118 4.32 -14.21 -3.04
C VAL A 118 5.25 -15.42 -3.12
N LEU A 119 6.50 -15.24 -3.55
CA LEU A 119 7.46 -16.32 -3.69
C LEU A 119 7.88 -16.90 -2.32
N LEU A 120 8.03 -16.06 -1.30
CA LEU A 120 8.20 -16.49 0.09
C LEU A 120 6.97 -17.25 0.61
N ALA A 121 5.76 -16.79 0.30
CA ALA A 121 4.53 -17.49 0.66
C ALA A 121 4.48 -18.89 0.02
N THR A 122 4.96 -19.05 -1.22
CA THR A 122 5.08 -20.39 -1.83
C THR A 122 6.10 -21.28 -1.11
N LEU A 123 7.22 -20.72 -0.66
CA LEU A 123 8.22 -21.45 0.14
C LEU A 123 7.61 -21.93 1.46
N ILE A 124 6.93 -21.03 2.19
CA ILE A 124 6.26 -21.36 3.46
C ILE A 124 5.19 -22.43 3.21
N GLY A 125 4.39 -22.29 2.15
CA GLY A 125 3.39 -23.28 1.77
C GLY A 125 4.00 -24.66 1.50
N ARG A 126 5.18 -24.72 0.89
CA ARG A 126 5.93 -25.97 0.69
C ARG A 126 6.39 -26.57 2.01
N LEU A 127 6.99 -25.77 2.90
CA LEU A 127 7.48 -26.22 4.21
C LEU A 127 6.34 -26.75 5.09
N VAL A 128 5.23 -25.99 5.17
CA VAL A 128 4.02 -26.40 5.90
C VAL A 128 3.45 -27.68 5.29
N GLY A 129 3.39 -27.77 3.96
CA GLY A 129 2.91 -28.96 3.26
C GLY A 129 3.72 -30.22 3.61
N VAL A 130 5.04 -30.10 3.68
CA VAL A 130 5.91 -31.20 4.13
C VAL A 130 5.68 -31.53 5.60
N ALA A 131 5.65 -30.52 6.48
CA ALA A 131 5.49 -30.71 7.92
C ALA A 131 4.18 -31.42 8.30
N ILE A 132 3.08 -31.16 7.57
CA ILE A 132 1.79 -31.78 7.87
C ILE A 132 1.54 -33.09 7.10
N GLY A 133 2.47 -33.51 6.25
CA GLY A 133 2.30 -34.68 5.37
C GLY A 133 1.16 -34.48 4.38
N TRP A 134 1.20 -33.38 3.61
CA TRP A 134 0.11 -32.91 2.72
C TRP A 134 -0.57 -34.00 1.90
N GLU A 135 0.22 -34.93 1.34
CA GLU A 135 -0.25 -36.03 0.49
C GLU A 135 -1.19 -36.99 1.23
N ASN A 136 -1.02 -37.14 2.54
CA ASN A 136 -1.82 -38.03 3.38
C ASN A 136 -3.07 -37.34 3.96
N ARG A 137 -3.26 -36.04 3.72
CA ARG A 137 -4.39 -35.27 4.26
C ARG A 137 -5.61 -35.28 3.35
N SER A 138 -6.80 -35.28 3.96
CA SER A 138 -8.07 -35.19 3.26
C SER A 138 -8.24 -33.83 2.56
N ARG A 139 -9.06 -33.79 1.50
CA ARG A 139 -9.32 -32.55 0.73
C ARG A 139 -9.80 -31.39 1.61
N ARG A 140 -10.61 -31.67 2.64
CA ARG A 140 -11.13 -30.66 3.59
C ARG A 140 -10.00 -30.01 4.39
N VAL A 141 -9.07 -30.81 4.91
CA VAL A 141 -7.91 -30.30 5.67
C VAL A 141 -7.00 -29.49 4.76
N ARG A 142 -6.77 -29.95 3.52
CA ARG A 142 -5.99 -29.19 2.52
C ARG A 142 -6.62 -27.82 2.24
N LEU A 143 -7.93 -27.78 2.02
CA LEU A 143 -8.65 -26.52 1.78
C LEU A 143 -8.58 -25.59 2.99
N LEU A 144 -8.76 -26.10 4.21
CA LEU A 144 -8.63 -25.31 5.44
C LEU A 144 -7.23 -24.73 5.61
N VAL A 145 -6.17 -25.49 5.33
CA VAL A 145 -4.79 -24.99 5.40
C VAL A 145 -4.54 -23.93 4.34
N LEU A 146 -5.05 -24.09 3.11
CA LEU A 146 -4.94 -23.04 2.09
C LEU A 146 -5.66 -21.76 2.51
N ILE A 147 -6.88 -21.86 3.05
CA ILE A 147 -7.63 -20.71 3.56
C ILE A 147 -6.85 -20.03 4.68
N LEU A 148 -6.36 -20.80 5.66
CA LEU A 148 -5.64 -20.27 6.81
C LEU A 148 -4.30 -19.62 6.43
N LEU A 149 -3.59 -20.18 5.45
CA LEU A 149 -2.26 -19.71 5.06
C LEU A 149 -2.31 -18.54 4.06
N PHE A 150 -3.30 -18.53 3.16
CA PHE A 150 -3.34 -17.56 2.06
C PHE A 150 -4.53 -16.60 2.12
N ILE A 151 -5.70 -16.99 2.63
CA ILE A 151 -6.89 -16.12 2.62
C ILE A 151 -6.99 -15.32 3.92
N VAL A 152 -6.85 -15.98 5.07
CA VAL A 152 -7.01 -15.34 6.38
C VAL A 152 -6.01 -14.20 6.59
N PRO A 153 -4.70 -14.34 6.30
CA PRO A 153 -3.77 -13.24 6.50
C PRO A 153 -4.12 -12.02 5.66
N TRP A 154 -4.58 -12.23 4.41
CA TRP A 154 -5.02 -11.14 3.52
C TRP A 154 -6.34 -10.51 3.97
N ALA A 155 -7.31 -11.31 4.42
CA ALA A 155 -8.59 -10.80 4.93
C ALA A 155 -8.41 -10.00 6.23
N LEU A 156 -7.43 -10.36 7.05
CA LEU A 156 -7.09 -9.66 8.28
C LEU A 156 -6.08 -8.53 8.08
N LEU A 157 -5.44 -8.44 6.92
CA LEU A 157 -4.42 -7.44 6.60
C LEU A 157 -4.90 -5.99 6.84
N PRO A 158 -6.14 -5.60 6.48
CA PRO A 158 -6.65 -4.25 6.78
C PRO A 158 -6.78 -3.92 8.27
N ARG A 159 -6.75 -4.94 9.15
CA ARG A 159 -6.79 -4.76 10.61
C ARG A 159 -5.40 -4.51 11.19
N PHE A 160 -4.36 -5.00 10.53
CA PHE A 160 -2.98 -4.95 11.01
C PHE A 160 -2.12 -3.92 10.29
N LEU A 161 -2.43 -3.64 9.02
CA LEU A 161 -1.79 -2.60 8.25
C LEU A 161 -2.77 -1.44 8.11
N ASP A 162 -2.36 -0.29 8.63
CA ASP A 162 -3.04 0.94 8.33
C ASP A 162 -3.01 1.14 6.81
N PRO A 163 -4.17 1.44 6.19
CA PRO A 163 -4.17 1.80 4.78
C PRO A 163 -3.31 3.02 4.55
N PRO A 164 -2.87 3.24 3.29
CA PRO A 164 -2.09 4.41 2.96
C PRO A 164 -2.83 5.67 3.41
N GLN A 165 -2.17 6.48 4.24
CA GLN A 165 -2.70 7.69 4.85
C GLN A 165 -1.80 8.88 4.52
N PRO A 166 -2.35 10.10 4.45
CA PRO A 166 -1.52 11.30 4.35
C PRO A 166 -0.51 11.33 5.50
N VAL A 167 0.75 11.61 5.18
CA VAL A 167 1.81 11.72 6.17
C VAL A 167 1.65 13.08 6.85
N THR A 168 0.80 13.11 7.89
CA THR A 168 0.55 14.30 8.70
C THR A 168 1.34 14.21 10.00
N SER A 169 1.74 15.35 10.55
CA SER A 169 2.47 15.42 11.83
C SER A 169 1.87 16.51 12.72
N GLY A 170 2.14 16.43 14.03
CA GLY A 170 1.74 17.45 15.00
C GLY A 170 0.23 17.67 15.14
N GLU A 171 -0.20 18.93 15.09
CA GLU A 171 -1.59 19.35 15.31
C GLU A 171 -2.52 18.87 14.18
N GLU A 172 -2.03 18.76 12.96
CA GLU A 172 -2.81 18.33 11.81
C GLU A 172 -3.12 16.82 11.86
N LEU A 173 -2.20 16.02 12.42
CA LEU A 173 -2.45 14.61 12.73
C LEU A 173 -3.58 14.48 13.77
N ARG A 174 -3.65 15.40 14.74
CA ARG A 174 -4.70 15.44 15.76
C ARG A 174 -6.05 15.74 15.12
N LEU A 175 -6.12 16.71 14.20
CA LEU A 175 -7.34 17.04 13.46
C LEU A 175 -7.84 15.89 12.59
N VAL A 176 -6.95 15.24 11.82
CA VAL A 176 -7.30 14.07 11.00
C VAL A 176 -7.77 12.90 11.86
N THR A 177 -7.11 12.65 12.99
CA THR A 177 -7.50 11.58 13.92
C THR A 177 -8.85 11.88 14.60
N ASN A 178 -9.10 13.13 14.96
CA ASN A 178 -10.38 13.55 15.55
C ASN A 178 -11.52 13.48 14.53
N ALA A 179 -11.29 13.93 13.29
CA ALA A 179 -12.27 13.81 12.20
C ALA A 179 -12.61 12.34 11.91
N ARG A 180 -11.58 11.47 11.89
CA ARG A 180 -11.78 10.02 11.78
C ARG A 180 -12.63 9.47 12.92
N ARG A 181 -12.29 9.78 14.18
CA ARG A 181 -13.05 9.31 15.35
C ARG A 181 -14.49 9.83 15.37
N ALA A 182 -14.70 11.08 14.95
CA ALA A 182 -16.03 11.66 14.80
C ALA A 182 -16.82 10.86 13.76
N ALA A 183 -16.27 10.62 12.56
CA ALA A 183 -16.92 9.82 11.53
C ALA A 183 -17.19 8.36 11.96
N GLU A 184 -16.27 7.72 12.68
CA GLU A 184 -16.47 6.38 13.26
C GLU A 184 -17.65 6.37 14.25
N SER A 185 -17.77 7.41 15.09
CA SER A 185 -18.86 7.55 16.06
C SER A 185 -20.21 7.85 15.42
N THR A 186 -20.24 8.73 14.41
CA THR A 186 -21.47 9.18 13.74
C THR A 186 -22.05 8.10 12.85
N TYR A 187 -21.22 7.44 12.05
CA TYR A 187 -21.70 6.46 11.07
C TYR A 187 -21.70 5.02 11.60
N ARG A 188 -21.07 4.75 12.76
CA ARG A 188 -20.84 3.39 13.30
C ARG A 188 -20.17 2.43 12.30
N ILE A 189 -19.46 2.98 11.33
CA ILE A 189 -18.65 2.24 10.36
C ILE A 189 -17.22 2.18 10.93
N THR A 190 -16.48 1.13 10.63
CA THR A 190 -15.05 1.01 10.97
C THR A 190 -14.26 0.60 9.72
N GLY A 191 -12.97 0.96 9.67
CA GLY A 191 -12.05 0.55 8.61
C GLY A 191 -11.92 1.55 7.44
N LEU A 192 -11.58 1.02 6.25
CA LEU A 192 -11.16 1.78 5.05
C LEU A 192 -12.14 2.89 4.62
N TRP A 193 -13.44 2.66 4.78
CA TRP A 193 -14.49 3.59 4.32
C TRP A 193 -14.57 4.87 5.14
N VAL A 194 -14.27 4.80 6.45
CA VAL A 194 -14.35 5.96 7.34
C VAL A 194 -13.18 6.90 7.15
N GLN A 195 -12.00 6.34 6.87
CA GLN A 195 -10.81 7.14 6.58
C GLN A 195 -10.96 7.93 5.29
N ARG A 196 -11.57 7.34 4.25
CA ARG A 196 -11.88 8.08 3.01
C ARG A 196 -12.81 9.26 3.30
N LEU A 197 -13.87 9.03 4.07
CA LEU A 197 -14.82 10.08 4.44
C LEU A 197 -14.13 11.22 5.21
N ALA A 198 -13.28 10.88 6.18
CA ALA A 198 -12.54 11.87 6.99
C ALA A 198 -11.56 12.71 6.14
N LEU A 199 -10.91 12.13 5.14
CA LEU A 199 -10.03 12.86 4.22
C LEU A 199 -10.80 13.75 3.24
N GLU A 200 -11.97 13.31 2.79
CA GLU A 200 -12.88 14.10 1.96
C GLU A 200 -13.46 15.30 2.74
N ASP A 201 -13.75 15.13 4.02
CA ASP A 201 -14.30 16.20 4.88
C ASP A 201 -13.25 17.28 5.19
N VAL A 202 -12.01 16.88 5.48
CA VAL A 202 -10.88 17.83 5.63
C VAL A 202 -10.59 18.59 4.34
N ARG A 203 -10.88 18.00 3.18
CA ARG A 203 -10.75 18.67 1.87
C ARG A 203 -11.80 19.77 1.68
N GLN A 204 -12.97 19.67 2.32
CA GLN A 204 -14.04 20.67 2.24
C GLN A 204 -13.87 21.84 3.23
N LEU A 205 -13.02 21.71 4.24
CA LEU A 205 -12.63 22.80 5.16
C LEU A 205 -11.72 23.86 4.50
N SER A 206 -11.71 23.97 3.17
CA SER A 206 -11.02 25.04 2.45
C SER A 206 -11.98 26.24 2.29
N PRO A 207 -11.56 27.47 2.68
CA PRO A 207 -10.19 27.86 2.98
C PRO A 207 -9.73 27.45 4.38
N ASN A 208 -8.47 27.03 4.49
CA ASN A 208 -7.85 26.59 5.74
C ASN A 208 -7.80 27.79 6.72
N PRO A 209 -8.61 27.79 7.80
CA PRO A 209 -8.70 28.92 8.71
C PRO A 209 -7.36 29.17 9.45
N LEU A 210 -6.45 28.20 9.46
CA LEU A 210 -5.13 28.32 10.09
C LEU A 210 -4.09 29.04 9.22
N SER A 211 -4.40 29.31 7.95
CA SER A 211 -3.54 30.10 7.04
C SER A 211 -3.87 31.60 7.07
N GLU A 212 -4.99 31.97 7.69
CA GLU A 212 -5.43 33.35 7.81
C GLU A 212 -4.88 33.97 9.10
N ALA A 213 -4.40 35.21 9.01
CA ALA A 213 -3.91 35.96 10.17
C ALA A 213 -5.00 36.17 11.24
N THR A 214 -6.27 36.06 10.85
CA THR A 214 -7.45 36.10 11.71
C THR A 214 -8.43 34.99 11.28
N PRO A 215 -8.31 33.77 11.84
CA PRO A 215 -9.17 32.64 11.50
C PRO A 215 -10.64 32.95 11.79
N ASP A 216 -11.53 32.87 10.79
CA ASP A 216 -12.97 32.86 11.04
C ASP A 216 -13.45 31.45 11.43
N LEU A 217 -13.44 31.17 12.74
CA LEU A 217 -13.86 29.90 13.32
C LEU A 217 -15.39 29.70 13.30
N SER A 218 -16.17 30.68 12.84
CA SER A 218 -17.64 30.58 12.79
C SER A 218 -18.12 29.61 11.69
N ALA A 219 -17.39 29.52 10.57
CA ALA A 219 -17.70 28.60 9.47
C ALA A 219 -17.45 27.11 9.84
N VAL A 220 -16.49 26.84 10.72
CA VAL A 220 -16.19 25.48 11.21
C VAL A 220 -17.25 25.00 12.21
N ARG A 221 -17.89 25.92 12.94
CA ARG A 221 -18.95 25.59 13.92
C ARG A 221 -20.28 25.19 13.29
N SER A 222 -20.57 25.57 12.05
CA SER A 222 -21.87 25.30 11.41
C SER A 222 -21.96 23.94 10.71
N GLN A 223 -20.90 23.13 10.73
CA GLN A 223 -20.85 21.81 10.08
C GLN A 223 -20.84 20.63 11.06
N VAL A 224 -21.01 20.89 12.37
CA VAL A 224 -21.17 19.87 13.42
C VAL A 224 -22.64 19.64 13.73
#